data_AF-A0A367J8V8-F1
#
_entry.id   AF-A0A367J8V8-F1
#
_cell.length_a   1.000
_cell.length_b   1.000
_cell.length_c   1.000
_cell.angle_alpha   90.00
_cell.angle_beta   90.00
_cell.angle_gamma   90.00
#
_symmetry.space_group_name_H-M   'P 1'
#
loop_
_entity.id
_entity.type
_entity.pdbx_description
1 polymer ?
#
loop_
_entity_poly.entity_id
_entity_poly.type
_entity_poly.pdbx_seq_one_letter_code
_entity_poly.pdbx_strand_id
1 'polypeptide(L)'
;MTTKPKSQFDLCDREQKTEDSLTQCLKEAFLNNVFYSKISDSAFVAVNPYKPVPLQSFQYVTEYKDTSADSLEPLPTHIYKLTNQAYLHMRRTGIDQSIILSGESGSGKTENFKYILDHLVHLSSQKKETKLQSQISNAQIVLESFGNARTGLNDNASRFGKYVELQFNERGRMTGAKLLNYLLDKSRLTQCPVNEQTFHIFYQIFSGASTEEKTILQLDDD
;
A
#
# COMPACT_ATOMS: atom_id res chain seq x y z
N MET A 1 8.24 -5.20 -37.88
CA MET A 1 9.22 -5.49 -36.82
C MET A 1 9.24 -4.32 -35.85
N THR A 2 8.27 -4.28 -34.94
CA THR A 2 8.18 -3.26 -33.89
C THR A 2 9.15 -3.63 -32.79
N THR A 3 10.17 -2.79 -32.60
CA THR A 3 11.15 -2.91 -31.51
C THR A 3 10.42 -2.79 -30.17
N LYS A 4 10.46 -3.91 -29.43
CA LYS A 4 9.86 -4.14 -28.11
C LYS A 4 10.34 -3.10 -27.07
N PRO A 5 9.53 -2.67 -26.10
CA PRO A 5 10.09 -2.14 -24.88
C PRO A 5 10.57 -3.33 -24.03
N LYS A 6 11.87 -3.65 -24.09
CA LYS A 6 12.55 -4.03 -22.84
C LYS A 6 12.23 -2.95 -21.81
N SER A 7 12.13 -3.29 -20.53
CA SER A 7 11.79 -2.39 -19.43
C SER A 7 12.58 -1.07 -19.46
N GLN A 8 12.12 -0.11 -20.27
CA GLN A 8 12.82 1.13 -20.59
C GLN A 8 13.06 1.99 -19.33
N PHE A 9 12.31 1.69 -18.27
CA PHE A 9 12.28 2.41 -17.02
C PHE A 9 12.78 1.56 -15.83
N ASP A 10 13.46 0.44 -16.08
CA ASP A 10 14.21 -0.25 -15.03
C ASP A 10 15.48 0.54 -14.72
N LEU A 11 15.65 0.89 -13.44
CA LEU A 11 16.77 1.71 -12.98
C LEU A 11 18.08 0.90 -12.95
N CYS A 12 17.99 -0.43 -12.94
CA CYS A 12 19.15 -1.34 -12.95
C CYS A 12 19.98 -1.21 -14.23
N ASP A 13 19.28 -1.05 -15.35
CA ASP A 13 19.83 -1.18 -16.71
C ASP A 13 20.40 0.15 -17.24
N ARG A 14 20.37 1.21 -16.42
CA ARG A 14 20.92 2.52 -16.76
C ARG A 14 22.44 2.49 -16.74
N GLU A 15 23.04 2.91 -17.86
CA GLU A 15 24.50 3.03 -18.03
C GLU A 15 25.11 4.05 -17.06
N GLN A 16 24.42 5.17 -16.82
CA GLN A 16 24.81 6.19 -15.85
C GLN A 16 23.82 6.23 -14.68
N LYS A 17 24.34 6.11 -13.45
CA LYS A 17 23.56 6.07 -12.21
C LYS A 17 23.74 7.35 -11.39
N THR A 18 23.77 8.49 -12.06
CA THR A 18 23.78 9.81 -11.40
C THR A 18 22.37 10.20 -10.95
N GLU A 19 22.27 11.08 -9.95
CA GLU A 19 20.98 11.57 -9.45
C GLU A 19 20.11 12.18 -10.56
N ASP A 20 20.71 12.99 -11.44
CA ASP A 20 20.01 13.59 -12.58
C ASP A 20 19.48 12.54 -13.55
N SER A 21 20.28 11.50 -13.87
CA SER A 21 19.87 10.44 -14.80
C SER A 21 18.72 9.62 -14.23
N LEU A 22 18.78 9.28 -12.94
CA LEU A 22 17.73 8.53 -12.25
C LEU A 22 16.44 9.35 -12.14
N THR A 23 16.55 10.62 -11.79
CA THR A 23 15.40 11.53 -11.69
C THR A 23 14.74 11.74 -13.04
N GLN A 24 15.53 11.93 -14.10
CA GLN A 24 15.03 12.04 -15.47
C GLN A 24 14.35 10.75 -15.93
N CYS A 25 14.90 9.58 -15.61
CA CYS A 25 14.28 8.29 -15.89
C CYS A 25 12.91 8.16 -15.21
N LEU A 26 12.83 8.45 -13.91
CA LEU A 26 11.57 8.38 -13.17
C LEU A 26 10.53 9.37 -13.71
N LYS A 27 10.97 10.57 -14.12
CA LYS A 27 10.12 11.56 -14.76
C LYS A 27 9.57 11.06 -16.10
N GLU A 28 10.42 10.50 -16.96
CA GLU A 28 9.99 9.91 -18.23
C GLU A 28 9.03 8.74 -18.03
N ALA A 29 9.32 7.86 -17.08
CA ALA A 29 8.44 6.75 -16.71
C ALA A 29 7.05 7.26 -16.30
N PHE A 30 7.02 8.26 -15.41
CA PHE A 30 5.79 8.87 -14.92
C PHE A 30 4.95 9.48 -16.06
N LEU A 31 5.60 10.22 -16.97
CA LEU A 31 4.94 10.81 -18.14
C LEU A 31 4.37 9.74 -19.09
N ASN A 32 4.96 8.56 -19.12
CA ASN A 32 4.48 7.39 -19.87
C ASN A 32 3.49 6.51 -19.07
N ASN A 33 2.97 6.99 -17.94
CA ASN A 33 2.09 6.25 -17.02
C ASN A 33 2.69 4.95 -16.46
N VAL A 34 4.02 4.91 -16.31
CA VAL A 34 4.75 3.85 -15.62
C VAL A 34 5.12 4.36 -14.23
N PHE A 35 4.44 3.81 -13.21
CA PHE A 35 4.57 4.29 -11.82
C PHE A 35 5.45 3.42 -10.93
N TYR A 36 5.91 2.27 -11.44
CA TYR A 36 6.75 1.32 -10.73
C TYR A 36 8.01 1.05 -11.55
N SER A 37 9.17 1.31 -10.96
CA SER A 37 10.48 1.16 -11.59
C SER A 37 11.38 0.25 -10.77
N LYS A 38 11.92 -0.80 -11.38
CA LYS A 38 12.73 -1.81 -10.68
C LYS A 38 14.11 -1.26 -10.28
N ILE A 39 14.53 -1.52 -9.03
CA ILE A 39 15.91 -1.28 -8.53
C ILE A 39 16.67 -2.60 -8.36
N SER A 40 15.97 -3.68 -7.99
CA SER A 40 16.52 -5.03 -7.88
C SER A 40 15.37 -6.04 -7.98
N ASP A 41 15.66 -7.33 -7.83
CA ASP A 41 14.62 -8.36 -7.80
C ASP A 41 13.67 -8.24 -6.60
N SER A 42 14.10 -7.58 -5.51
CA SER A 42 13.33 -7.43 -4.27
C SER A 42 13.02 -5.97 -3.90
N ALA A 43 13.39 -5.01 -4.74
CA ALA A 43 13.21 -3.58 -4.48
C ALA A 43 12.81 -2.82 -5.74
N PHE A 44 11.88 -1.89 -5.60
CA PHE A 44 11.45 -0.99 -6.67
C PHE A 44 11.06 0.37 -6.08
N VAL A 45 11.06 1.39 -6.94
CA VAL A 45 10.51 2.72 -6.64
C VAL A 45 9.07 2.77 -7.13
N ALA A 46 8.15 3.19 -6.27
CA ALA A 46 6.79 3.57 -6.66
C ALA A 46 6.65 5.09 -6.59
N VAL A 47 6.16 5.69 -7.68
CA VAL A 47 5.88 7.13 -7.75
C VAL A 47 4.37 7.32 -7.71
N ASN A 48 3.87 8.04 -6.70
CA ASN A 48 2.42 8.25 -6.53
C ASN A 48 1.84 9.05 -7.72
N PRO A 49 0.88 8.48 -8.47
CA PRO A 49 0.28 9.14 -9.64
C PRO A 49 -0.74 10.21 -9.29
N TYR A 50 -1.20 10.31 -8.02
CA TYR A 50 -2.29 11.19 -7.57
C TYR A 50 -3.59 11.08 -8.39
N LYS A 51 -3.76 9.94 -9.06
CA LYS A 51 -4.96 9.59 -9.83
C LYS A 51 -5.22 8.09 -9.72
N PRO A 52 -6.47 7.65 -9.89
CA PRO A 52 -6.79 6.23 -9.99
C PRO A 52 -6.02 5.59 -11.15
N VAL A 53 -5.43 4.41 -10.91
CA VAL A 53 -4.78 3.59 -11.93
C VAL A 53 -5.57 2.29 -12.09
N PRO A 54 -5.81 1.81 -13.33
CA PRO A 54 -6.53 0.56 -13.56
C PRO A 54 -5.91 -0.61 -12.79
N LEU A 55 -6.76 -1.37 -12.09
CA LEU A 55 -6.32 -2.55 -11.33
C LEU A 55 -5.91 -3.69 -12.27
N GLN A 56 -4.64 -4.05 -12.25
CA GLN A 56 -4.09 -5.15 -13.07
C GLN A 56 -3.94 -6.48 -12.31
N SER A 57 -4.41 -6.56 -11.06
CA SER A 57 -4.21 -7.69 -10.13
C SER A 57 -4.43 -9.07 -10.78
N PHE A 58 -5.51 -9.24 -11.55
CA PHE A 58 -5.87 -10.51 -12.20
C PHE A 58 -4.82 -11.04 -13.20
N GLN A 59 -4.10 -10.15 -13.89
CA GLN A 59 -3.05 -10.55 -14.83
C GLN A 59 -1.90 -11.21 -14.08
N TYR A 60 -1.47 -10.60 -12.96
CA TYR A 60 -0.41 -11.13 -12.10
C TYR A 60 -0.82 -12.40 -11.36
N VAL A 61 -2.10 -12.55 -10.98
CA VAL A 61 -2.60 -13.82 -10.42
C VAL A 61 -2.53 -14.94 -11.46
N THR A 62 -2.80 -14.63 -12.74
CA THR A 62 -2.70 -15.60 -13.84
C THR A 62 -1.24 -15.98 -14.08
N GLU A 63 -0.33 -15.01 -14.16
CA GLU A 63 1.13 -15.24 -14.26
C GLU A 63 1.65 -16.12 -13.12
N TYR A 64 1.14 -15.93 -11.89
CA TYR A 64 1.49 -16.80 -10.75
C TYR A 64 1.05 -18.25 -10.95
N LYS A 65 -0.14 -18.48 -11.51
CA LYS A 65 -0.74 -19.82 -11.65
C LYS A 65 -0.16 -20.58 -12.83
N ASP A 66 0.18 -19.88 -13.91
CA ASP A 66 0.66 -20.49 -15.13
C ASP A 66 2.19 -20.62 -15.11
N THR A 67 2.67 -21.80 -14.71
CA THR A 67 4.10 -22.10 -14.66
C THR A 67 4.67 -22.50 -16.02
N SER A 68 3.86 -22.46 -17.09
CA SER A 68 4.26 -22.68 -18.49
C SER A 68 5.02 -21.44 -19.00
N ALA A 69 6.18 -21.18 -18.42
CA ALA A 69 6.92 -19.92 -18.53
C ALA A 69 7.44 -19.55 -19.94
N ASP A 70 7.13 -20.33 -20.98
CA ASP A 70 7.67 -20.13 -22.33
C ASP A 70 6.72 -19.40 -23.30
N SER A 71 5.45 -19.17 -22.95
CA SER A 71 4.45 -18.60 -23.89
C SER A 71 3.82 -17.26 -23.49
N LEU A 72 4.08 -16.75 -22.28
CA LEU A 72 3.51 -15.49 -21.78
C LEU A 72 4.55 -14.37 -21.79
N GLU A 73 4.20 -13.23 -22.39
CA GLU A 73 5.02 -12.02 -22.31
C GLU A 73 5.19 -11.60 -20.84
N PRO A 74 6.42 -11.24 -20.41
CA PRO A 74 6.66 -10.88 -19.01
C PRO A 74 5.87 -9.61 -18.64
N LEU A 75 5.09 -9.68 -17.56
CA LEU A 75 4.33 -8.54 -17.06
C LEU A 75 5.26 -7.44 -16.54
N PRO A 76 4.86 -6.15 -16.66
CA PRO A 76 5.65 -5.02 -16.20
C PRO A 76 5.90 -5.07 -14.68
N THR A 77 6.90 -4.32 -14.23
CA THR A 77 7.19 -4.19 -12.79
C THR A 77 5.98 -3.60 -12.08
N HIS A 78 5.54 -4.25 -11.00
CA HIS A 78 4.40 -3.81 -10.18
C HIS A 78 4.49 -4.42 -8.78
N ILE A 79 3.84 -3.81 -7.79
CA ILE A 79 3.76 -4.33 -6.41
C ILE A 79 3.19 -5.76 -6.34
N TYR A 80 2.33 -6.14 -7.29
CA TYR A 80 1.76 -7.49 -7.39
C TYR A 80 2.82 -8.54 -7.68
N LYS A 81 3.82 -8.21 -8.50
CA LYS A 81 4.94 -9.10 -8.83
C LYS A 81 5.79 -9.42 -7.59
N LEU A 82 6.11 -8.40 -6.79
CA LEU A 82 6.80 -8.59 -5.51
C LEU A 82 5.95 -9.41 -4.53
N THR A 83 4.66 -9.11 -4.46
CA THR A 83 3.71 -9.83 -3.59
C THR A 83 3.62 -11.31 -3.97
N ASN A 84 3.56 -11.63 -5.26
CA ASN A 84 3.62 -12.98 -5.79
C ASN A 84 4.90 -13.71 -5.36
N GLN A 85 6.06 -13.07 -5.51
CA GLN A 85 7.35 -13.65 -5.14
C GLN A 85 7.42 -13.95 -3.64
N ALA A 86 7.03 -13.00 -2.79
CA ALA A 86 6.97 -13.20 -1.35
C ALA A 86 6.02 -14.35 -0.98
N TYR A 87 4.81 -14.36 -1.52
CA TYR A 87 3.83 -15.41 -1.25
C TYR A 87 4.29 -16.79 -1.76
N LEU A 88 4.90 -16.88 -2.95
CA LEU A 88 5.51 -18.12 -3.46
C LEU A 88 6.61 -18.62 -2.54
N HIS A 89 7.53 -17.74 -2.14
CA HIS A 89 8.66 -18.11 -1.30
C HIS A 89 8.18 -18.63 0.06
N MET A 90 7.26 -17.91 0.71
CA MET A 90 6.60 -18.33 1.95
C MET A 90 5.97 -19.71 1.80
N ARG A 91 5.20 -19.95 0.72
CA ARG A 91 4.53 -21.24 0.50
C ARG A 91 5.46 -22.41 0.22
N ARG A 92 6.59 -22.18 -0.45
CA ARG A 92 7.55 -23.23 -0.82
C ARG A 92 8.48 -23.59 0.33
N THR A 93 8.87 -22.60 1.13
CA THR A 93 9.91 -22.77 2.16
C THR A 93 9.37 -22.84 3.58
N GLY A 94 8.14 -22.34 3.81
CA GLY A 94 7.60 -22.17 5.16
C GLY A 94 8.24 -21.02 5.94
N ILE A 95 9.07 -20.18 5.30
CA ILE A 95 9.78 -19.07 5.94
C ILE A 95 8.94 -17.79 5.84
N ASP A 96 8.77 -17.09 6.97
CA ASP A 96 8.06 -15.81 7.04
C ASP A 96 8.68 -14.75 6.12
N GLN A 97 7.82 -13.92 5.51
CA GLN A 97 8.22 -12.88 4.56
C GLN A 97 7.79 -11.50 5.06
N SER A 98 8.57 -10.48 4.72
CA SER A 98 8.28 -9.10 5.06
C SER A 98 8.35 -8.20 3.84
N ILE A 99 7.33 -7.36 3.65
CA ILE A 99 7.30 -6.31 2.63
C ILE A 99 7.30 -4.97 3.36
N ILE A 100 8.34 -4.17 3.12
CA ILE A 100 8.55 -2.88 3.79
C ILE A 100 8.16 -1.76 2.84
N LEU A 101 7.21 -0.91 3.26
CA LEU A 101 6.80 0.28 2.52
C LEU A 101 7.40 1.53 3.17
N SER A 102 8.41 2.10 2.53
CA SER A 102 9.12 3.29 3.01
C SER A 102 8.89 4.49 2.09
N GLY A 103 8.84 5.69 2.66
CA GLY A 103 8.72 6.94 1.92
C GLY A 103 8.10 8.05 2.73
N GLU A 104 8.14 9.27 2.22
CA GLU A 104 7.55 10.46 2.84
C GLU A 104 6.02 10.38 2.94
N SER A 105 5.41 11.18 3.82
CA SER A 105 3.96 11.38 3.83
C SER A 105 3.43 11.69 2.42
N GLY A 106 2.31 11.08 2.02
CA GLY A 106 1.75 11.26 0.67
C GLY A 106 2.38 10.39 -0.43
N SER A 107 3.45 9.63 -0.16
CA SER A 107 4.12 8.79 -1.18
C SER A 107 3.31 7.58 -1.68
N GLY A 108 2.10 7.33 -1.16
CA GLY A 108 1.25 6.22 -1.58
C GLY A 108 1.45 4.89 -0.83
N LYS A 109 2.15 4.88 0.33
CA LYS A 109 2.36 3.68 1.15
C LYS A 109 1.04 2.97 1.51
N THR A 110 0.07 3.72 2.01
CA THR A 110 -1.24 3.19 2.43
C THR A 110 -2.01 2.55 1.28
N GLU A 111 -1.98 3.16 0.09
CA GLU A 111 -2.63 2.62 -1.09
C GLU A 111 -1.92 1.37 -1.62
N ASN A 112 -0.58 1.37 -1.62
CA ASN A 112 0.19 0.16 -1.96
C ASN A 112 -0.10 -0.99 -1.00
N PHE A 113 -0.23 -0.72 0.31
CA PHE A 113 -0.64 -1.74 1.28
C PHE A 113 -2.01 -2.34 0.94
N LYS A 114 -3.00 -1.51 0.56
CA LYS A 114 -4.33 -1.99 0.14
C LYS A 114 -4.22 -2.90 -1.09
N TYR A 115 -3.40 -2.54 -2.08
CA TYR A 115 -3.14 -3.39 -3.26
C TYR A 115 -2.50 -4.73 -2.88
N ILE A 116 -1.50 -4.74 -1.99
CA ILE A 116 -0.88 -5.98 -1.50
C ILE A 116 -1.91 -6.87 -0.82
N LEU A 117 -2.70 -6.30 0.10
CA LEU A 117 -3.71 -7.04 0.86
C LEU A 117 -4.74 -7.68 -0.07
N ASP A 118 -5.31 -6.89 -0.99
CA ASP A 118 -6.29 -7.38 -1.96
C ASP A 118 -5.70 -8.49 -2.85
N HIS A 119 -4.46 -8.33 -3.30
CA HIS A 119 -3.79 -9.32 -4.13
C HIS A 119 -3.51 -10.64 -3.37
N LEU A 120 -3.05 -10.56 -2.13
CA LEU A 120 -2.83 -11.74 -1.28
C LEU A 120 -4.14 -12.51 -1.03
N VAL A 121 -5.27 -11.81 -0.91
CA VAL A 121 -6.56 -12.49 -0.77
C VAL A 121 -6.90 -13.27 -2.05
N HIS A 122 -6.75 -12.65 -3.23
CA HIS A 122 -6.96 -13.33 -4.51
C HIS A 122 -6.03 -14.54 -4.72
N LEU A 123 -4.81 -14.49 -4.21
CA LEU A 123 -3.85 -15.60 -4.25
C LEU A 123 -4.19 -16.73 -3.26
N SER A 124 -4.73 -16.38 -2.08
CA SER A 124 -5.04 -17.32 -1.00
C SER A 124 -6.39 -18.03 -1.17
N SER A 125 -7.34 -17.43 -1.90
CA SER A 125 -8.70 -17.95 -2.09
C SER A 125 -9.21 -17.67 -3.50
N GLN A 126 -9.76 -18.68 -4.18
CA GLN A 126 -10.41 -18.51 -5.49
C GLN A 126 -11.85 -17.98 -5.42
N LYS A 127 -12.33 -17.60 -4.22
CA LYS A 127 -13.69 -17.08 -3.99
C LYS A 127 -13.65 -15.60 -3.60
N LYS A 128 -14.82 -14.94 -3.68
CA LYS A 128 -15.09 -13.54 -3.28
C LYS A 128 -14.48 -13.18 -1.91
N GLU A 129 -14.35 -11.88 -1.69
CA GLU A 129 -13.90 -11.20 -0.47
C GLU A 129 -14.17 -12.01 0.81
N THR A 130 -13.12 -12.26 1.59
CA THR A 130 -13.26 -13.02 2.85
C THR A 130 -13.68 -12.07 3.98
N LYS A 131 -14.43 -12.58 4.96
CA LYS A 131 -14.77 -11.81 6.18
C LYS A 131 -13.53 -11.22 6.86
N LEU A 132 -12.41 -11.97 6.84
CA LEU A 132 -11.13 -11.53 7.40
C LEU A 132 -10.57 -10.32 6.63
N GLN A 133 -10.61 -10.34 5.29
CA GLN A 133 -10.22 -9.19 4.47
C GLN A 133 -11.03 -7.95 4.84
N SER A 134 -12.35 -8.06 4.87
CA SER A 134 -13.21 -6.92 5.22
C SER A 134 -12.92 -6.41 6.63
N GLN A 135 -12.63 -7.30 7.58
CA GLN A 135 -12.23 -6.91 8.95
C GLN A 135 -10.91 -6.13 8.97
N ILE A 136 -9.89 -6.56 8.23
CA ILE A 136 -8.60 -5.85 8.17
C ILE A 136 -8.79 -4.47 7.51
N SER A 137 -9.52 -4.41 6.39
CA SER A 137 -9.83 -3.15 5.70
C SER A 137 -10.63 -2.19 6.59
N ASN A 138 -11.65 -2.69 7.30
CA ASN A 138 -12.45 -1.87 8.21
C ASN A 138 -11.64 -1.41 9.42
N ALA A 139 -10.78 -2.26 9.98
CA ALA A 139 -9.87 -1.89 11.05
C ALA A 139 -8.92 -0.77 10.60
N GLN A 140 -8.43 -0.82 9.36
CA GLN A 140 -7.60 0.24 8.80
C GLN A 140 -8.34 1.58 8.74
N ILE A 141 -9.63 1.60 8.35
CA ILE A 141 -10.44 2.83 8.32
C ILE A 141 -10.50 3.44 9.73
N VAL A 142 -10.78 2.63 10.75
CA VAL A 142 -10.80 3.09 12.14
C VAL A 142 -9.43 3.60 12.57
N LEU A 143 -8.35 2.87 12.25
CA LEU A 143 -6.99 3.29 12.58
C LEU A 143 -6.58 4.59 11.89
N GLU A 144 -7.08 4.85 10.68
CA GLU A 144 -6.87 6.12 9.99
C GLU A 144 -7.63 7.26 10.68
N SER A 145 -8.87 7.04 11.13
CA SER A 145 -9.60 8.03 11.93
C SER A 145 -8.84 8.43 13.20
N PHE A 146 -8.32 7.45 13.94
CA PHE A 146 -7.66 7.68 15.24
C PHE A 146 -6.19 8.08 15.16
N GLY A 147 -5.51 7.76 14.06
CA GLY A 147 -4.05 7.90 13.96
C GLY A 147 -3.56 8.73 12.79
N ASN A 148 -4.43 9.13 11.85
CA ASN A 148 -4.07 10.06 10.79
C ASN A 148 -4.55 11.48 11.10
N ALA A 149 -3.84 12.45 10.55
CA ALA A 149 -4.12 13.87 10.69
C ALA A 149 -3.81 14.61 9.38
N ARG A 150 -4.43 15.77 9.20
CA ARG A 150 -4.10 16.68 8.11
C ARG A 150 -2.84 17.47 8.44
N THR A 151 -1.89 17.44 7.52
CA THR A 151 -0.61 18.16 7.58
C THR A 151 -0.49 19.10 6.39
N GLY A 152 0.51 19.98 6.37
CA GLY A 152 0.71 20.90 5.24
C GLY A 152 0.94 20.23 3.87
N LEU A 153 1.43 18.98 3.86
CA LEU A 153 1.78 18.24 2.63
C LEU A 153 0.80 17.11 2.29
N ASN A 154 0.01 16.65 3.26
CA ASN A 154 -0.87 15.49 3.10
C ASN A 154 -2.07 15.60 4.04
N ASP A 155 -3.27 15.55 3.47
CA ASP A 155 -4.53 15.65 4.20
C ASP A 155 -4.85 14.41 5.04
N ASN A 156 -4.25 13.26 4.74
CA ASN A 156 -4.47 11.99 5.45
C ASN A 156 -3.12 11.35 5.84
N ALA A 157 -2.31 12.08 6.61
CA ALA A 157 -0.98 11.65 7.02
C ALA A 157 -1.03 10.72 8.23
N SER A 158 -0.54 9.49 8.10
CA SER A 158 -0.37 8.58 9.25
C SER A 158 0.67 9.12 10.22
N ARG A 159 0.28 9.29 11.48
CA ARG A 159 1.14 9.77 12.58
C ARG A 159 1.49 8.66 13.57
N PHE A 160 1.61 7.44 13.05
CA PHE A 160 1.98 6.23 13.78
C PHE A 160 2.58 5.21 12.79
N GLY A 161 3.42 4.32 13.31
CA GLY A 161 3.90 3.14 12.59
C GLY A 161 2.83 2.05 12.60
N LYS A 162 2.67 1.39 11.44
CA LYS A 162 1.73 0.29 11.25
C LYS A 162 2.51 -0.98 10.89
N TYR A 163 2.32 -2.03 11.67
CA TYR A 163 2.76 -3.38 11.33
C TYR A 163 1.53 -4.27 11.20
N VAL A 164 1.42 -4.96 10.07
CA VAL A 164 0.35 -5.92 9.82
C VAL A 164 0.97 -7.26 9.48
N GLU A 165 0.72 -8.24 10.33
CA GLU A 165 1.07 -9.64 10.11
C GLU A 165 -0.15 -10.36 9.53
N LEU A 166 0.03 -11.02 8.39
CA LEU A 166 -0.99 -11.83 7.75
C LEU A 166 -0.58 -13.30 7.88
N GLN A 167 -1.47 -14.12 8.41
CA GLN A 167 -1.18 -15.49 8.79
C GLN A 167 -1.81 -16.46 7.79
N PHE A 168 -1.01 -17.38 7.26
CA PHE A 168 -1.43 -18.37 6.26
C PHE A 168 -1.23 -19.78 6.81
N ASN A 169 -2.14 -20.69 6.46
CA ASN A 169 -1.94 -22.11 6.75
C ASN A 169 -1.04 -22.78 5.70
N GLU A 170 -0.70 -24.05 5.93
CA GLU A 170 0.13 -24.86 5.02
C GLU A 170 -0.43 -24.97 3.59
N ARG A 171 -1.74 -24.79 3.42
CA ARG A 171 -2.40 -24.78 2.10
C ARG A 171 -2.34 -23.41 1.40
N GLY A 172 -1.72 -22.41 2.02
CA GLY A 172 -1.64 -21.03 1.53
C GLY A 172 -2.92 -20.20 1.76
N ARG A 173 -3.88 -20.69 2.55
CA ARG A 173 -5.09 -19.90 2.83
C ARG A 173 -4.83 -18.92 3.96
N MET A 174 -5.29 -17.69 3.80
CA MET A 174 -5.26 -16.70 4.88
C MET A 174 -6.19 -17.16 6.02
N THR A 175 -5.66 -17.20 7.24
CA THR A 175 -6.36 -17.71 8.43
C THR A 175 -6.46 -16.70 9.56
N GLY A 176 -5.58 -15.71 9.59
CA GLY A 176 -5.57 -14.69 10.63
C GLY A 176 -4.81 -13.45 10.21
N ALA A 177 -4.94 -12.40 11.02
CA ALA A 177 -4.14 -11.20 10.92
C ALA A 177 -3.91 -10.60 12.30
N LYS A 178 -2.76 -9.97 12.48
CA LYS A 178 -2.39 -9.24 13.70
C LYS A 178 -1.93 -7.85 13.31
N LEU A 179 -2.51 -6.85 13.95
CA LEU A 179 -2.18 -5.45 13.73
C LEU A 179 -1.44 -4.92 14.97
N LEU A 180 -0.25 -4.37 14.77
CA LEU A 180 0.53 -3.71 15.81
C LEU A 180 0.79 -2.27 15.38
N ASN A 181 0.41 -1.35 16.26
CA ASN A 181 0.60 0.09 16.05
C ASN A 181 1.63 0.60 17.05
N TYR A 182 2.53 1.45 16.60
CA TYR A 182 3.62 1.95 17.43
C TYR A 182 3.94 3.41 17.11
N LEU A 183 4.59 4.10 18.05
CA LEU A 183 5.05 5.49 17.88
C LEU A 183 3.95 6.47 17.44
N LEU A 184 2.76 6.38 18.05
CA LEU A 184 1.72 7.39 17.86
C LEU A 184 2.22 8.76 18.33
N ASP A 185 2.06 9.77 17.49
CA ASP A 185 2.40 11.16 17.77
C ASP A 185 1.41 11.78 18.77
N LYS A 186 1.56 11.42 20.05
CA LYS A 186 0.69 11.89 21.13
C LYS A 186 0.71 13.40 21.32
N SER A 187 1.76 14.09 20.89
CA SER A 187 1.89 15.54 21.03
C SER A 187 0.74 16.29 20.36
N ARG A 188 0.21 15.74 19.25
CA ARG A 188 -0.93 16.30 18.49
C ARG A 188 -2.25 16.35 19.24
N LEU A 189 -2.38 15.63 20.36
CA LEU A 189 -3.55 15.73 21.22
C LEU A 189 -3.58 17.06 21.98
N THR A 190 -2.40 17.60 22.30
CA THR A 190 -2.26 18.81 23.12
C THR A 190 -1.77 20.02 22.33
N GLN A 191 -1.06 19.79 21.23
CA GLN A 191 -0.38 20.82 20.46
C GLN A 191 -0.57 20.54 18.98
N CYS A 192 -1.22 21.46 18.27
CA CYS A 192 -1.37 21.36 16.82
C CYS A 192 -0.45 22.40 16.14
N PRO A 193 0.43 21.99 15.22
CA PRO A 193 1.21 22.93 14.42
C PRO A 193 0.32 23.90 13.63
N VAL A 194 0.85 25.09 13.34
CA VAL A 194 0.13 26.11 12.57
C VAL A 194 -0.25 25.55 11.18
N ASN A 195 -1.50 25.76 10.78
CA ASN A 195 -2.09 25.24 9.53
C ASN A 195 -2.21 23.72 9.43
N GLU A 196 -2.11 23.00 10.54
CA GLU A 196 -2.40 21.56 10.60
C GLU A 196 -3.65 21.28 11.43
N GLN A 197 -4.07 20.03 11.46
CA GLN A 197 -5.18 19.55 12.29
C GLN A 197 -4.70 18.44 13.24
N THR A 198 -5.49 18.19 14.29
CA THR A 198 -5.31 16.99 15.12
C THR A 198 -5.86 15.76 14.38
N PHE A 199 -6.02 14.64 15.09
CA PHE A 199 -6.52 13.39 14.53
C PHE A 199 -7.94 13.53 13.98
N HIS A 200 -8.21 12.86 12.86
CA HIS A 200 -9.49 12.96 12.15
C HIS A 200 -10.70 12.61 13.02
N ILE A 201 -10.55 11.66 13.95
CA ILE A 201 -11.64 11.18 14.80
C ILE A 201 -12.34 12.31 15.54
N PHE A 202 -11.62 13.34 16.00
CA PHE A 202 -12.24 14.46 16.70
C PHE A 202 -13.18 15.22 15.75
N TYR A 203 -12.71 15.61 14.57
CA TYR A 203 -13.53 16.30 13.58
C TYR A 203 -14.70 15.43 13.09
N GLN A 204 -14.49 14.12 12.92
CA GLN A 204 -15.52 13.17 12.52
C GLN A 204 -16.63 13.04 13.56
N ILE A 205 -16.28 12.99 14.86
CA ILE A 205 -17.26 12.95 15.95
C ILE A 205 -18.04 14.27 16.01
N PHE A 206 -17.36 15.42 16.04
CA PHE A 206 -18.04 16.73 16.12
C PHE A 206 -18.97 16.99 14.93
N SER A 207 -18.58 16.55 13.72
CA SER A 207 -19.36 16.75 12.50
C SER A 207 -20.43 15.69 12.27
N GLY A 208 -20.25 14.48 12.80
CA GLY A 208 -21.05 13.29 12.47
C GLY A 208 -21.94 12.76 13.59
N ALA A 209 -21.71 13.16 14.85
CA ALA A 209 -22.53 12.73 15.98
C ALA A 209 -23.95 13.30 15.92
N SER A 210 -24.94 12.49 16.30
CA SER A 210 -26.32 12.93 16.43
C SER A 210 -26.49 13.90 17.61
N THR A 211 -27.61 14.64 17.66
CA THR A 211 -27.91 15.54 18.78
C THR A 211 -27.96 14.77 20.11
N GLU A 212 -28.50 13.55 20.12
CA GLU A 212 -28.50 12.69 21.29
C GLU A 212 -27.08 12.29 21.70
N GLU A 213 -26.22 11.90 20.74
CA GLU A 213 -24.83 11.54 21.01
C GLU A 213 -24.03 12.72 21.54
N LYS A 214 -24.19 13.92 20.96
CA LYS A 214 -23.55 15.15 21.47
C LYS A 214 -23.98 15.45 22.91
N THR A 215 -25.25 15.28 23.23
CA THR A 215 -25.78 15.48 24.59
C THR A 215 -25.16 14.46 25.58
N ILE A 216 -25.09 13.18 25.20
CA ILE A 216 -24.53 12.11 26.04
C ILE A 216 -23.03 12.31 26.25
N LEU A 217 -22.31 12.71 25.20
CA LEU A 217 -20.86 12.90 25.22
C LEU A 217 -20.43 14.28 25.72
N GLN A 218 -21.38 15.17 26.02
CA GLN A 218 -21.15 16.55 26.45
C GLN A 218 -20.25 17.32 25.45
N LEU A 219 -20.61 17.23 24.17
CA LEU A 219 -19.93 17.94 23.10
C LEU A 219 -20.65 19.27 22.81
N ASP A 220 -20.00 20.37 23.15
CA ASP A 220 -20.46 21.72 22.83
C ASP A 220 -19.91 22.14 21.46
N ASP A 221 -20.68 22.92 20.70
CA ASP A 221 -20.30 23.41 19.37
C ASP A 221 -19.46 24.72 19.42
N ASP A 222 -18.97 25.11 20.60
CA ASP A 222 -18.27 26.37 20.89
C ASP A 222 -16.84 26.47 20.33
#